data_AF-A0AA39HV33-F1
#
_entry.id   AF-A0AA39HV33-F1
#
_cell.length_a   1.000
_cell.length_b   1.000
_cell.length_c   1.000
_cell.angle_alpha   90.00
_cell.angle_beta   90.00
_cell.angle_gamma   90.00
#
_symmetry.space_group_name_H-M   'P 1'
#
loop_
_entity.id
_entity.type
_entity.pdbx_description
1 polymer ?
#
loop_
_entity_poly.entity_id
_entity_poly.type
_entity_poly.pdbx_seq_one_letter_code
_entity_poly.pdbx_strand_id
1 'polypeptide(L)'
;MQRGRIRRLLVLAFFLLLVLSFFGLLSSWKRRRPEDLAPSLGEDSVLLLGAFRNASTVRILVLSRCIGNATKFLVRVDSQTRAEATVRPLQGRCGVCFWNPYVVEAVFGEKNLSSTAPDVSLYWKGRYSLVPYVEAPRTKRVAFCVEPLFWFSGVRELRRILKRAKEAGDVDVFVYLHSASLKTWKVLRRYEKERIVFRVPFDLQTAAVRMDLDSWNSLALEDCRLRAGRYSRVEAVPLASRRLEKCFQGCFSPSSAKCFRMLNANEWIFVERRSHPFFVL
;
A
#
# COMPACT_ATOMS: atom_id res chain seq x y z
N MET A 1 -49.64 -26.80 -46.52
CA MET A 1 -49.14 -27.29 -45.20
C MET A 1 -47.91 -26.54 -44.64
N GLN A 2 -47.21 -25.68 -45.41
CA GLN A 2 -45.96 -25.01 -44.94
C GLN A 2 -46.15 -23.74 -44.09
N ARG A 3 -47.24 -22.96 -44.27
CA ARG A 3 -47.45 -21.69 -43.52
C ARG A 3 -47.61 -21.87 -42.00
N GLY A 4 -48.15 -23.00 -41.56
CA GLY A 4 -48.37 -23.29 -40.13
C GLY A 4 -47.09 -23.58 -39.34
N ARG A 5 -46.08 -24.19 -39.98
CA ARG A 5 -44.79 -24.50 -39.33
C ARG A 5 -43.95 -23.24 -39.10
N ILE A 6 -43.97 -22.29 -40.04
CA ILE A 6 -43.21 -21.03 -39.94
C ILE A 6 -43.76 -20.17 -38.78
N ARG A 7 -45.09 -20.09 -38.62
CA ARG A 7 -45.69 -19.38 -37.48
C ARG A 7 -45.32 -19.99 -36.13
N ARG A 8 -45.30 -21.33 -36.02
CA ARG A 8 -44.91 -22.00 -34.76
C ARG A 8 -43.44 -21.81 -34.43
N LEU A 9 -42.56 -21.82 -35.42
CA LEU A 9 -41.13 -21.55 -35.24
C LEU A 9 -40.86 -20.10 -34.80
N LEU A 10 -41.57 -19.13 -35.38
CA LEU A 10 -41.45 -17.72 -34.98
C LEU A 10 -41.93 -17.48 -33.55
N VAL A 11 -43.03 -18.11 -33.13
CA VAL A 11 -43.52 -17.99 -31.75
C VAL A 11 -42.54 -18.61 -30.76
N LEU A 12 -41.96 -19.78 -31.08
CA LEU A 12 -40.93 -20.42 -30.24
C LEU A 12 -39.66 -19.57 -30.15
N ALA A 13 -39.19 -19.01 -31.26
CA ALA A 13 -38.02 -18.14 -31.28
C ALA A 13 -38.24 -16.86 -30.45
N PHE A 14 -39.43 -16.26 -30.54
CA PHE A 14 -39.78 -15.07 -29.76
C PHE A 14 -39.88 -15.39 -28.26
N PHE A 15 -40.44 -16.55 -27.90
CA PHE A 15 -40.50 -17.00 -26.51
C PHE A 15 -39.11 -17.27 -25.95
N LEU A 16 -38.21 -17.88 -26.73
CA LEU A 16 -36.82 -18.12 -26.33
C LEU A 16 -36.05 -16.80 -26.13
N LEU A 17 -36.24 -15.82 -27.02
CA LEU A 17 -35.66 -14.48 -26.89
C LEU A 17 -36.16 -13.77 -25.63
N LEU A 18 -37.46 -13.85 -25.35
CA LEU A 18 -38.06 -13.29 -24.12
C LEU A 18 -37.48 -13.95 -22.87
N VAL A 19 -37.42 -15.28 -22.81
CA VAL A 19 -36.86 -16.02 -21.68
C VAL A 19 -35.37 -15.70 -21.49
N LEU A 20 -34.58 -15.67 -22.56
CA LEU A 20 -33.16 -15.31 -22.50
C LEU A 20 -32.95 -13.85 -22.08
N SER A 21 -33.81 -12.92 -22.51
CA SER A 21 -33.76 -11.53 -22.04
C SER A 21 -34.13 -11.40 -20.55
N PHE A 22 -35.09 -12.19 -20.08
CA PHE A 22 -35.52 -12.20 -18.69
C PHE A 22 -34.45 -12.83 -17.78
N PHE A 23 -33.80 -13.91 -18.21
CA PHE A 23 -32.64 -14.48 -17.51
C PHE A 23 -31.39 -13.59 -17.61
N GLY A 24 -31.18 -12.87 -18.72
CA GLY A 24 -30.13 -11.87 -18.86
C GLY A 24 -30.31 -10.69 -17.89
N LEU A 25 -31.53 -10.19 -17.75
CA LEU A 25 -31.88 -9.13 -16.81
C LEU A 25 -31.87 -9.60 -15.34
N LEU A 26 -32.30 -10.85 -15.06
CA LEU A 26 -32.24 -11.43 -13.71
C LEU A 26 -30.82 -11.84 -13.29
N SER A 27 -29.93 -12.20 -14.22
CA SER A 27 -28.51 -12.45 -13.90
C SER A 27 -27.73 -11.17 -13.57
N SER A 28 -28.21 -10.01 -14.03
CA SER A 28 -27.72 -8.68 -13.64
C SER A 28 -28.27 -8.24 -12.26
N TRP A 29 -29.42 -8.79 -11.85
CA TRP A 29 -29.92 -8.78 -10.47
C TRP A 29 -29.20 -9.80 -9.58
N LYS A 30 -27.88 -9.94 -9.76
CA LYS A 30 -27.01 -10.45 -8.72
C LYS A 30 -27.16 -9.50 -7.55
N ARG A 31 -27.95 -9.88 -6.53
CA ARG A 31 -28.22 -9.10 -5.29
C ARG A 31 -27.01 -8.24 -4.95
N ARG A 32 -27.05 -6.96 -5.33
CA ARG A 32 -26.12 -5.96 -4.79
C ARG A 32 -26.40 -6.01 -3.30
N ARG A 33 -25.44 -6.47 -2.51
CA ARG A 33 -25.66 -6.47 -1.05
C ARG A 33 -25.82 -5.01 -0.65
N PRO A 34 -26.58 -4.70 0.42
CA PRO A 34 -26.69 -3.34 0.93
C PRO A 34 -25.31 -2.66 1.18
N GLU A 35 -24.27 -3.48 1.36
CA GLU A 35 -22.86 -3.10 1.50
C GLU A 35 -22.22 -2.53 0.23
N ASP A 36 -22.73 -2.82 -0.98
CA ASP A 36 -22.22 -2.27 -2.25
C ASP A 36 -22.72 -0.83 -2.51
N LEU A 37 -23.52 -0.27 -1.58
CA LEU A 37 -23.96 1.12 -1.52
C LEU A 37 -23.25 1.90 -0.39
N ALA A 38 -22.31 1.26 0.31
CA ALA A 38 -21.57 1.91 1.38
C ALA A 38 -20.71 3.08 0.84
N PRO A 39 -20.64 4.22 1.54
CA PRO A 39 -19.75 5.30 1.13
C PRO A 39 -18.30 4.84 1.14
N SER A 40 -17.44 5.46 0.32
CA SER A 40 -16.01 5.18 0.37
C SER A 40 -15.42 5.54 1.74
N LEU A 41 -14.38 4.82 2.18
CA LEU A 41 -13.57 5.22 3.31
C LEU A 41 -12.88 6.55 2.98
N GLY A 42 -13.43 7.65 3.49
CA GLY A 42 -12.92 8.99 3.23
C GLY A 42 -11.56 9.26 3.89
N GLU A 43 -10.75 10.06 3.20
CA GLU A 43 -9.39 10.48 3.58
C GLU A 43 -9.30 11.15 4.94
N ASP A 44 -10.41 11.68 5.47
CA ASP A 44 -10.45 12.34 6.77
C ASP A 44 -10.24 11.39 7.97
N SER A 45 -10.27 10.08 7.72
CA SER A 45 -10.39 9.08 8.78
C SER A 45 -9.38 7.94 8.69
N VAL A 46 -9.18 7.34 7.51
CA VAL A 46 -8.21 6.27 7.28
C VAL A 46 -7.62 6.42 5.88
N LEU A 47 -6.30 6.38 5.77
CA LEU A 47 -5.58 6.31 4.49
C LEU A 47 -5.05 4.89 4.28
N LEU A 48 -5.20 4.36 3.07
CA LEU A 48 -4.84 2.98 2.73
C LEU A 48 -3.58 2.99 1.87
N LEU A 49 -2.56 2.26 2.30
CA LEU A 49 -1.23 2.31 1.67
C LEU A 49 -0.95 1.10 0.77
N GLY A 50 -1.57 -0.04 1.08
CA GLY A 50 -1.42 -1.26 0.30
C GLY A 50 -1.84 -2.49 1.08
N ALA A 51 -2.19 -3.55 0.34
CA ALA A 51 -2.53 -4.85 0.88
C ALA A 51 -1.46 -5.89 0.56
N PHE A 52 -1.20 -6.77 1.51
CA PHE A 52 -0.18 -7.81 1.43
C PHE A 52 -0.81 -9.14 1.78
N ARG A 53 -0.60 -10.14 0.93
CA ARG A 53 -1.16 -11.47 1.10
C ARG A 53 -0.07 -12.50 1.35
N ASN A 54 -0.29 -13.32 2.37
CA ASN A 54 0.34 -14.62 2.52
C ASN A 54 -0.75 -15.71 2.50
N ALA A 55 -0.36 -16.99 2.46
CA ALA A 55 -1.21 -18.16 2.22
C ALA A 55 -2.66 -18.05 2.78
N SER A 56 -2.80 -17.66 4.04
CA SER A 56 -4.07 -17.51 4.75
C SER A 56 -4.29 -16.16 5.43
N THR A 57 -3.41 -15.17 5.18
CA THR A 57 -3.46 -13.88 5.87
C THR A 57 -3.42 -12.72 4.90
N VAL A 58 -4.22 -11.69 5.19
CA VAL A 58 -4.16 -10.40 4.52
C VAL A 58 -3.80 -9.34 5.55
N ARG A 59 -2.77 -8.56 5.24
CA ARG A 59 -2.34 -7.40 6.02
C ARG A 59 -2.53 -6.15 5.18
N ILE A 60 -3.14 -5.13 5.75
CA ILE A 60 -3.35 -3.84 5.10
C ILE A 60 -2.67 -2.78 5.94
N LEU A 61 -1.77 -2.03 5.32
CA LEU A 61 -1.16 -0.87 5.96
C LEU A 61 -2.09 0.32 5.85
N VAL A 62 -2.36 0.93 6.99
CA VAL A 62 -3.26 2.07 7.08
C VAL A 62 -2.67 3.17 7.95
N LEU A 63 -3.01 4.41 7.63
CA LEU A 63 -2.82 5.54 8.55
C LEU A 63 -4.17 5.94 9.10
N SER A 64 -4.23 6.33 10.36
CA SER A 64 -5.40 6.94 10.96
C SER A 64 -4.98 7.87 12.09
N ARG A 65 -5.89 8.75 12.54
CA ARG A 65 -5.58 9.63 13.68
C ARG A 65 -5.36 8.84 14.96
N CYS A 66 -6.32 8.01 15.32
CA CYS A 66 -6.16 7.03 16.39
C CYS A 66 -7.24 5.96 16.23
N ILE A 67 -6.83 4.69 16.28
CA ILE A 67 -7.74 3.55 16.27
C ILE A 67 -7.80 3.00 17.69
N GLY A 68 -9.01 2.97 18.28
CA GLY A 68 -9.21 2.43 19.61
C GLY A 68 -9.13 0.90 19.62
N ASN A 69 -8.76 0.32 20.76
CA ASN A 69 -8.51 -1.13 20.91
C ASN A 69 -9.73 -2.02 20.59
N ALA A 70 -10.96 -1.51 20.71
CA ALA A 70 -12.19 -2.24 20.38
C ALA A 70 -12.64 -2.08 18.91
N THR A 71 -11.84 -1.42 18.07
CA THR A 71 -12.22 -1.14 16.69
C THR A 71 -12.12 -2.41 15.85
N LYS A 72 -13.24 -2.80 15.24
CA LYS A 72 -13.32 -3.95 14.35
C LYS A 72 -13.29 -3.48 12.89
N PHE A 73 -12.44 -4.11 12.11
CA PHE A 73 -12.42 -3.99 10.66
C PHE A 73 -12.91 -5.31 10.06
N LEU A 74 -13.50 -5.25 8.87
CA LEU A 74 -13.84 -6.44 8.10
C LEU A 74 -13.05 -6.39 6.79
N VAL A 75 -12.32 -7.46 6.50
CA VAL A 75 -11.55 -7.61 5.26
C VAL A 75 -12.23 -8.65 4.40
N ARG A 76 -12.45 -8.32 3.13
CA ARG A 76 -13.14 -9.17 2.16
C ARG A 76 -12.27 -9.34 0.92
N VAL A 77 -11.95 -10.59 0.60
CA VAL A 77 -11.09 -10.95 -0.54
C VAL A 77 -11.92 -11.27 -1.78
N ASP A 78 -13.15 -11.77 -1.60
CA ASP A 78 -14.11 -12.04 -2.68
C ASP A 78 -15.55 -12.02 -2.14
N SER A 79 -16.53 -12.42 -2.94
CA SER A 79 -17.95 -12.41 -2.54
C SER A 79 -18.33 -13.32 -1.36
N GLN A 80 -17.54 -14.35 -1.08
CA GLN A 80 -17.79 -15.38 -0.08
C GLN A 80 -16.73 -15.39 1.03
N THR A 81 -15.54 -14.85 0.75
CA THR A 81 -14.40 -14.87 1.66
C THR A 81 -14.24 -13.52 2.37
N ARG A 82 -14.61 -13.51 3.66
CA ARG A 82 -14.42 -12.37 4.57
C ARG A 82 -13.94 -12.83 5.93
N ALA A 83 -13.19 -12.00 6.61
CA ALA A 83 -12.72 -12.22 7.97
C ALA A 83 -12.72 -10.92 8.75
N GLU A 84 -13.04 -11.01 10.04
CA GLU A 84 -12.81 -9.92 10.98
C GLU A 84 -11.30 -9.72 11.13
N ALA A 85 -10.87 -8.45 11.14
CA ALA A 85 -9.47 -8.11 11.22
C ALA A 85 -9.14 -7.51 12.58
N THR A 86 -7.98 -7.90 13.09
CA THR A 86 -7.35 -7.25 14.24
C THR A 86 -6.58 -6.03 13.77
N VAL A 87 -6.40 -5.05 14.65
CA VAL A 87 -5.60 -3.87 14.35
C VAL A 87 -4.51 -3.75 15.39
N ARG A 88 -3.28 -3.58 14.93
CA ARG A 88 -2.16 -3.25 15.80
C ARG A 88 -1.54 -1.92 15.37
N PRO A 89 -1.25 -1.01 16.31
CA PRO A 89 -0.46 0.16 15.97
C PRO A 89 1.00 -0.27 15.75
N LEU A 90 1.71 0.42 14.85
CA LEU A 90 3.16 0.21 14.71
C LEU A 90 3.97 0.90 15.81
N GLN A 91 3.31 1.80 16.56
CA GLN A 91 3.86 2.44 17.75
C GLN A 91 2.99 2.14 18.97
N GLY A 92 3.60 2.04 20.16
CA GLY A 92 2.87 1.62 21.37
C GLY A 92 1.76 2.57 21.83
N ARG A 93 1.72 3.82 21.36
CA ARG A 93 0.69 4.83 21.70
C ARG A 93 0.39 5.69 20.48
N CYS A 94 -0.85 6.18 20.37
CA CYS A 94 -1.16 7.24 19.41
C CYS A 94 -0.31 8.46 19.77
N GLY A 95 0.56 8.88 18.85
CA GLY A 95 1.44 10.02 19.06
C GLY A 95 0.66 11.31 19.19
N VAL A 96 1.36 12.38 19.57
CA VAL A 96 0.83 13.76 19.56
C VAL A 96 0.54 14.25 18.13
N CYS A 97 0.97 13.47 17.14
CA CYS A 97 0.83 13.77 15.73
C CYS A 97 -0.48 13.24 15.15
N PHE A 98 -0.99 13.98 14.18
CA PHE A 98 -2.34 13.77 13.63
C PHE A 98 -2.53 12.41 12.97
N TRP A 99 -1.45 11.74 12.54
CA TRP A 99 -1.53 10.46 11.85
C TRP A 99 -0.60 9.45 12.51
N ASN A 100 -1.11 8.23 12.64
CA ASN A 100 -0.44 7.10 13.24
C ASN A 100 -0.55 5.90 12.30
N PRO A 101 0.52 5.13 12.09
CA PRO A 101 0.49 3.95 11.24
C PRO A 101 0.02 2.70 11.99
N TYR A 102 -0.79 1.90 11.30
CA TYR A 102 -1.35 0.64 11.79
C TYR A 102 -1.25 -0.47 10.74
N VAL A 103 -1.26 -1.70 11.24
CA VAL A 103 -1.51 -2.90 10.43
C VAL A 103 -2.88 -3.44 10.79
N VAL A 104 -3.74 -3.56 9.79
CA VAL A 104 -4.99 -4.30 9.86
C VAL A 104 -4.72 -5.71 9.34
N GLU A 105 -4.89 -6.72 10.20
CA GLU A 105 -4.56 -8.11 9.90
C GLU A 105 -5.81 -9.00 9.99
N ALA A 106 -6.13 -9.67 8.88
CA ALA A 106 -7.21 -10.63 8.77
C ALA A 106 -6.66 -12.04 8.50
N VAL A 107 -7.07 -13.00 9.32
CA VAL A 107 -6.70 -14.42 9.19
C VAL A 107 -7.89 -15.20 8.67
N PHE A 108 -7.70 -15.93 7.57
CA PHE A 108 -8.75 -16.67 6.87
C PHE A 108 -8.72 -18.19 7.15
N GLY A 109 -7.87 -18.64 8.08
CA GLY A 109 -7.77 -20.04 8.51
C GLY A 109 -7.20 -20.95 7.40
N GLU A 110 -7.73 -22.18 7.30
CA GLU A 110 -7.33 -23.17 6.27
C GLU A 110 -7.77 -22.80 4.84
N LYS A 111 -8.49 -21.69 4.67
CA LYS A 111 -8.86 -21.21 3.34
C LYS A 111 -7.62 -20.70 2.63
N ASN A 112 -7.10 -21.51 1.71
CA ASN A 112 -6.10 -21.03 0.76
C ASN A 112 -6.67 -19.85 -0.01
N LEU A 113 -6.06 -18.68 0.17
CA LEU A 113 -6.44 -17.44 -0.51
C LEU A 113 -5.99 -17.50 -1.98
N SER A 114 -6.59 -18.38 -2.77
CA SER A 114 -6.32 -18.54 -4.21
C SER A 114 -7.01 -17.49 -5.09
N SER A 115 -7.73 -16.54 -4.48
CA SER A 115 -8.45 -15.49 -5.20
C SER A 115 -7.54 -14.77 -6.20
N THR A 116 -7.99 -14.72 -7.46
CA THR A 116 -7.38 -13.95 -8.55
C THR A 116 -7.75 -12.47 -8.47
N ALA A 117 -8.51 -12.04 -7.46
CA ALA A 117 -8.88 -10.65 -7.29
C ALA A 117 -7.62 -9.77 -7.14
N PRO A 118 -7.50 -8.70 -7.95
CA PRO A 118 -6.35 -7.79 -7.87
C PRO A 118 -6.35 -6.97 -6.58
N ASP A 119 -7.53 -6.81 -5.96
CA ASP A 119 -7.76 -5.95 -4.81
C ASP A 119 -8.44 -6.71 -3.66
N VAL A 120 -8.31 -6.16 -2.46
CA VAL A 120 -9.05 -6.55 -1.27
C VAL A 120 -9.94 -5.39 -0.82
N SER A 121 -11.13 -5.68 -0.31
CA SER A 121 -11.99 -4.66 0.28
C SER A 121 -11.78 -4.57 1.79
N LEU A 122 -11.54 -3.36 2.29
CA LEU A 122 -11.54 -3.05 3.72
C LEU A 122 -12.85 -2.33 4.08
N TYR A 123 -13.53 -2.79 5.12
CA TYR A 123 -14.76 -2.18 5.63
C TYR A 123 -14.57 -1.66 7.05
N TRP A 124 -15.05 -0.44 7.31
CA TRP A 124 -15.05 0.18 8.62
C TRP A 124 -16.16 1.23 8.75
N LYS A 125 -16.93 1.17 9.85
CA LYS A 125 -18.05 2.08 10.13
C LYS A 125 -19.06 2.21 8.97
N GLY A 126 -19.42 1.09 8.36
CA GLY A 126 -20.36 1.05 7.23
C GLY A 126 -19.83 1.66 5.93
N ARG A 127 -18.53 1.95 5.85
CA ARG A 127 -17.82 2.43 4.66
C ARG A 127 -16.85 1.37 4.16
N TYR A 128 -16.48 1.44 2.89
CA TYR A 128 -15.51 0.50 2.31
C TYR A 128 -14.51 1.16 1.37
N SER A 129 -13.41 0.48 1.11
CA SER A 129 -12.50 0.85 0.03
C SER A 129 -11.81 -0.39 -0.52
N LEU A 130 -11.50 -0.34 -1.80
CA LEU A 130 -10.64 -1.32 -2.45
C LEU A 130 -9.18 -0.95 -2.22
N VAL A 131 -8.35 -1.94 -1.96
CA VAL A 131 -6.91 -1.81 -1.75
C VAL A 131 -6.21 -2.82 -2.63
N PRO A 132 -5.32 -2.38 -3.54
CA PRO A 132 -4.61 -3.29 -4.42
C PRO A 132 -3.61 -4.14 -3.63
N TYR A 133 -3.44 -5.38 -4.08
CA TYR A 133 -2.34 -6.20 -3.60
C TYR A 133 -1.01 -5.68 -4.12
N VAL A 134 -0.05 -5.61 -3.20
CA VAL A 134 1.34 -5.31 -3.50
C VAL A 134 2.07 -6.63 -3.69
N GLU A 135 2.61 -6.86 -4.89
CA GLU A 135 3.39 -8.05 -5.20
C GLU A 135 4.88 -7.86 -4.95
N ALA A 136 5.52 -8.91 -4.43
CA ALA A 136 6.95 -8.98 -4.21
C ALA A 136 7.64 -9.67 -5.40
N PRO A 137 8.71 -9.09 -5.97
CA PRO A 137 9.29 -9.59 -7.22
C PRO A 137 10.12 -10.88 -7.08
N ARG A 138 10.66 -11.24 -5.89
CA ARG A 138 11.65 -12.34 -5.74
C ARG A 138 11.64 -12.99 -4.35
N THR A 139 12.08 -14.26 -4.26
CA THR A 139 11.89 -15.10 -3.05
C THR A 139 13.14 -15.80 -2.50
N LYS A 140 14.31 -15.71 -3.16
CA LYS A 140 15.56 -16.38 -2.73
C LYS A 140 16.70 -15.44 -2.38
N ARG A 141 16.38 -14.16 -2.15
CA ARG A 141 17.35 -13.08 -1.90
C ARG A 141 17.21 -12.57 -0.48
N VAL A 142 18.21 -11.84 -0.01
CA VAL A 142 18.14 -11.04 1.22
C VAL A 142 17.55 -9.67 0.89
N ALA A 143 16.61 -9.19 1.70
CA ALA A 143 16.06 -7.84 1.58
C ALA A 143 16.69 -6.91 2.62
N PHE A 144 17.27 -5.81 2.15
CA PHE A 144 17.68 -4.69 3.00
C PHE A 144 16.60 -3.61 2.99
N CYS A 145 15.97 -3.41 4.14
CA CYS A 145 14.97 -2.38 4.40
C CYS A 145 15.66 -1.13 4.92
N VAL A 146 15.97 -0.22 4.00
CA VAL A 146 16.65 1.03 4.34
C VAL A 146 15.63 2.03 4.89
N GLU A 147 15.98 2.69 5.99
CA GLU A 147 15.17 3.80 6.53
C GLU A 147 14.84 4.85 5.45
N PRO A 148 13.71 5.56 5.58
CA PRO A 148 13.33 6.60 4.63
C PRO A 148 14.46 7.59 4.34
N LEU A 149 14.71 7.77 3.05
CA LEU A 149 15.59 8.79 2.55
C LEU A 149 14.89 10.14 2.61
N PHE A 150 15.35 10.94 3.55
CA PHE A 150 15.12 12.36 3.64
C PHE A 150 16.33 13.12 3.12
N TRP A 151 16.17 14.42 2.94
CA TRP A 151 17.25 15.28 2.46
C TRP A 151 18.49 15.23 3.38
N PHE A 152 18.32 14.94 4.65
CA PHE A 152 19.41 14.82 5.61
C PHE A 152 20.04 13.42 5.72
N SER A 153 19.54 12.43 4.99
CA SER A 153 20.02 11.04 5.13
C SER A 153 21.49 10.89 4.71
N GLY A 154 22.19 9.96 5.37
CA GLY A 154 23.61 9.70 5.17
C GLY A 154 23.95 9.11 3.80
N VAL A 155 24.14 9.95 2.78
CA VAL A 155 24.43 9.53 1.39
C VAL A 155 25.69 8.67 1.28
N ARG A 156 26.70 8.91 2.12
CA ARG A 156 27.92 8.08 2.16
C ARG A 156 27.61 6.67 2.64
N GLU A 157 26.78 6.52 3.65
CA GLU A 157 26.36 5.21 4.18
C GLU A 157 25.56 4.45 3.12
N LEU A 158 24.56 5.12 2.53
CA LEU A 158 23.77 4.56 1.44
C LEU A 158 24.67 4.00 0.33
N ARG A 159 25.68 4.75 -0.13
CA ARG A 159 26.60 4.26 -1.16
C ARG A 159 27.37 3.01 -0.74
N ARG A 160 27.79 2.90 0.52
CA ARG A 160 28.48 1.70 1.03
C ARG A 160 27.54 0.50 1.06
N ILE A 161 26.30 0.69 1.52
CA ILE A 161 25.26 -0.36 1.51
C ILE A 161 25.02 -0.87 0.09
N LEU A 162 24.81 0.05 -0.86
CA LEU A 162 24.55 -0.33 -2.26
C LEU A 162 25.75 -1.06 -2.90
N LYS A 163 26.97 -0.65 -2.59
CA LYS A 163 28.18 -1.34 -3.04
C LYS A 163 28.26 -2.77 -2.46
N ARG A 164 28.02 -2.94 -1.15
CA ARG A 164 28.00 -4.26 -0.52
C ARG A 164 26.91 -5.17 -1.08
N ALA A 165 25.71 -4.64 -1.29
CA ALA A 165 24.60 -5.40 -1.88
C ALA A 165 24.94 -5.87 -3.31
N LYS A 166 25.60 -5.01 -4.09
CA LYS A 166 26.11 -5.37 -5.42
C LYS A 166 27.15 -6.50 -5.37
N GLU A 167 28.11 -6.39 -4.45
CA GLU A 167 29.19 -7.37 -4.28
C GLU A 167 28.65 -8.73 -3.83
N ALA A 168 27.62 -8.75 -2.98
CA ALA A 168 26.95 -9.99 -2.54
C ALA A 168 26.16 -10.67 -3.68
N GLY A 169 25.54 -9.89 -4.57
CA GLY A 169 24.84 -10.41 -5.76
C GLY A 169 23.44 -11.00 -5.50
N ASP A 170 23.11 -11.32 -4.24
CA ASP A 170 21.84 -11.91 -3.79
C ASP A 170 21.04 -11.01 -2.83
N VAL A 171 21.35 -9.71 -2.82
CA VAL A 171 20.69 -8.71 -1.97
C VAL A 171 19.84 -7.77 -2.83
N ASP A 172 18.61 -7.51 -2.38
CA ASP A 172 17.74 -6.46 -2.88
C ASP A 172 17.58 -5.36 -1.83
N VAL A 173 17.72 -4.10 -2.24
CA VAL A 173 17.71 -2.95 -1.33
C VAL A 173 16.45 -2.14 -1.57
N PHE A 174 15.55 -2.15 -0.59
CA PHE A 174 14.33 -1.34 -0.57
C PHE A 174 14.65 0.03 -0.02
N VAL A 175 14.40 1.05 -0.83
CA VAL A 175 14.69 2.44 -0.49
C VAL A 175 13.41 3.24 -0.54
N TYR A 176 12.95 3.67 0.63
CA TYR A 176 11.79 4.53 0.82
C TYR A 176 12.20 5.95 0.54
N LEU A 177 11.74 6.52 -0.56
CA LEU A 177 12.24 7.81 -1.00
C LEU A 177 11.20 8.90 -0.74
N HIS A 178 11.49 9.76 0.23
CA HIS A 178 10.72 10.96 0.47
C HIS A 178 11.32 12.15 -0.28
N SER A 179 12.60 12.44 -0.02
CA SER A 179 13.33 13.56 -0.63
C SER A 179 14.80 13.22 -0.76
N ALA A 180 15.44 13.59 -1.88
CA ALA A 180 16.85 13.31 -2.09
C ALA A 180 17.52 14.36 -2.97
N SER A 181 18.83 14.56 -2.79
CA SER A 181 19.59 15.43 -3.69
C SER A 181 19.67 14.82 -5.09
N LEU A 182 19.88 15.65 -6.11
CA LEU A 182 20.10 15.18 -7.49
C LEU A 182 21.22 14.14 -7.56
N LYS A 183 22.26 14.30 -6.74
CA LYS A 183 23.40 13.37 -6.65
C LYS A 183 22.98 12.01 -6.09
N THR A 184 22.20 11.99 -5.02
CA THR A 184 21.66 10.75 -4.44
C THR A 184 20.71 10.06 -5.40
N TRP A 185 19.84 10.83 -6.05
CA TRP A 185 18.92 10.33 -7.05
C TRP A 185 19.62 9.65 -8.24
N LYS A 186 20.70 10.25 -8.77
CA LYS A 186 21.53 9.63 -9.82
C LYS A 186 22.14 8.30 -9.37
N VAL A 187 22.59 8.21 -8.11
CA VAL A 187 23.12 6.96 -7.54
C VAL A 187 22.01 5.90 -7.49
N LEU A 188 20.84 6.21 -6.94
CA LEU A 188 19.73 5.28 -6.83
C LEU A 188 19.28 4.76 -8.20
N ARG A 189 19.10 5.64 -9.20
CA ARG A 189 18.74 5.25 -10.57
C ARG A 189 19.75 4.29 -11.19
N ARG A 190 21.05 4.44 -10.91
CA ARG A 190 22.07 3.53 -11.41
C ARG A 190 21.88 2.11 -10.87
N TYR A 191 21.74 1.97 -9.55
CA TYR A 191 21.56 0.67 -8.91
C TYR A 191 20.19 0.04 -9.17
N GLU A 192 19.16 0.84 -9.46
CA GLU A 192 17.86 0.37 -9.91
C GLU A 192 17.94 -0.26 -11.31
N LYS A 193 18.67 0.35 -12.25
CA LYS A 193 18.93 -0.26 -13.57
C LYS A 193 19.66 -1.59 -13.46
N GLU A 194 20.52 -1.72 -12.46
CA GLU A 194 21.24 -2.96 -12.13
C GLU A 194 20.36 -3.97 -11.35
N ARG A 195 19.07 -3.67 -11.10
CA ARG A 195 18.10 -4.49 -10.36
C ARG A 195 18.53 -4.84 -8.93
N ILE A 196 19.27 -3.94 -8.29
CA ILE A 196 19.71 -4.06 -6.89
C ILE A 196 18.82 -3.20 -5.99
N VAL A 197 18.42 -2.02 -6.46
CA VAL A 197 17.57 -1.09 -5.71
C VAL A 197 16.14 -1.16 -6.18
N PHE A 198 15.22 -1.33 -5.23
CA PHE A 198 13.80 -1.13 -5.40
C PHE A 198 13.42 0.16 -4.69
N ARG A 199 13.13 1.21 -5.47
CA ARG A 199 12.60 2.45 -4.91
C ARG A 199 11.13 2.23 -4.60
N VAL A 200 10.76 2.43 -3.35
CA VAL A 200 9.37 2.45 -2.93
C VAL A 200 8.93 3.91 -2.89
N PRO A 201 7.94 4.30 -3.72
CA PRO A 201 7.33 5.61 -3.58
C PRO A 201 6.80 5.76 -2.16
N PHE A 202 7.30 6.75 -1.42
CA PHE A 202 6.89 7.03 -0.06
C PHE A 202 6.20 8.40 -0.04
N ASP A 203 5.23 8.51 -0.94
CA ASP A 203 4.54 9.74 -1.27
C ASP A 203 3.25 9.83 -0.47
N LEU A 204 3.36 10.34 0.75
CA LEU A 204 2.23 10.85 1.52
C LEU A 204 2.27 12.39 1.46
N GLN A 205 2.47 12.98 0.27
CA GLN A 205 2.62 14.43 0.07
C GLN A 205 1.34 15.24 0.36
N THR A 206 0.35 14.68 1.06
CA THR A 206 -0.68 15.53 1.65
C THR A 206 -0.03 16.26 2.84
N ALA A 207 0.02 17.60 2.78
CA ALA A 207 0.51 18.41 3.91
C ALA A 207 -0.29 18.18 5.21
N ALA A 208 -1.45 17.54 5.08
CA ALA A 208 -2.31 17.06 6.15
C ALA A 208 -1.72 15.86 6.91
N VAL A 209 -0.90 15.01 6.28
CA VAL A 209 -0.23 13.90 6.96
C VAL A 209 1.01 14.40 7.68
N ARG A 210 0.94 14.37 9.01
CA ARG A 210 2.00 14.77 9.93
C ARG A 210 2.23 13.65 10.94
N MET A 211 3.45 13.13 10.96
CA MET A 211 3.88 12.06 11.84
C MET A 211 5.25 12.43 12.42
N ASP A 212 5.59 11.86 13.57
CA ASP A 212 6.96 11.89 14.09
C ASP A 212 7.89 10.98 13.28
N LEU A 213 9.21 11.14 13.44
CA LEU A 213 10.22 10.38 12.69
C LEU A 213 10.17 8.89 12.97
N ASP A 214 9.90 8.51 14.21
CA ASP A 214 9.78 7.10 14.57
C ASP A 214 8.58 6.47 13.85
N SER A 215 7.49 7.22 13.65
CA SER A 215 6.29 6.74 12.95
C SER A 215 6.59 6.52 11.47
N TRP A 216 7.30 7.46 10.84
CA TRP A 216 7.76 7.33 9.47
C TRP A 216 8.69 6.12 9.26
N ASN A 217 9.68 5.96 10.15
CA ASN A 217 10.62 4.85 10.11
C ASN A 217 9.92 3.51 10.33
N SER A 218 9.02 3.44 11.32
CA SER A 218 8.24 2.23 11.62
C SER A 218 7.35 1.83 10.46
N LEU A 219 6.69 2.80 9.82
CA LEU A 219 5.86 2.57 8.65
C LEU A 219 6.66 1.98 7.48
N ALA A 220 7.78 2.61 7.14
CA ALA A 220 8.64 2.16 6.04
C ALA A 220 9.22 0.77 6.29
N LEU A 221 9.67 0.51 7.52
CA LEU A 221 10.20 -0.80 7.89
C LEU A 221 9.12 -1.89 7.81
N GLU A 222 7.91 -1.60 8.26
CA GLU A 222 6.81 -2.56 8.19
C GLU A 222 6.38 -2.81 6.74
N ASP A 223 6.19 -1.77 5.93
CA ASP A 223 5.90 -1.91 4.50
C ASP A 223 6.98 -2.77 3.81
N CYS A 224 8.24 -2.56 4.17
CA CYS A 224 9.35 -3.33 3.60
C CYS A 224 9.27 -4.80 3.99
N ARG A 225 9.03 -5.10 5.27
CA ARG A 225 8.88 -6.48 5.75
C ARG A 225 7.71 -7.18 5.06
N LEU A 226 6.61 -6.49 4.84
CA LEU A 226 5.45 -7.03 4.17
C LEU A 226 5.72 -7.29 2.68
N ARG A 227 6.39 -6.35 1.98
CA ARG A 227 6.90 -6.58 0.61
C ARG A 227 7.93 -7.70 0.55
N ALA A 228 8.77 -7.81 1.56
CA ALA A 228 9.82 -8.80 1.64
C ALA A 228 9.39 -10.12 2.29
N GLY A 229 8.09 -10.35 2.49
CA GLY A 229 7.57 -11.50 3.24
C GLY A 229 7.91 -12.88 2.62
N ARG A 230 8.41 -12.91 1.38
CA ARG A 230 8.88 -14.12 0.70
C ARG A 230 10.41 -14.21 0.56
N TYR A 231 11.16 -13.25 1.08
CA TYR A 231 12.63 -13.24 1.03
C TYR A 231 13.20 -14.23 2.06
N SER A 232 14.45 -14.67 1.87
CA SER A 232 15.11 -15.59 2.80
C SER A 232 15.45 -14.92 4.13
N ARG A 233 15.78 -13.62 4.08
CA ARG A 233 16.10 -12.79 5.25
C ARG A 233 15.73 -11.35 4.98
N VAL A 234 15.28 -10.63 6.00
CA VAL A 234 14.96 -9.21 5.95
C VAL A 234 15.76 -8.48 7.03
N GLU A 235 16.54 -7.48 6.64
CA GLU A 235 17.40 -6.70 7.54
C GLU A 235 17.00 -5.23 7.51
N ALA A 236 16.78 -4.65 8.70
CA ALA A 236 16.62 -3.21 8.83
C ALA A 236 17.99 -2.54 8.74
N VAL A 237 18.11 -1.54 7.87
CA VAL A 237 19.37 -0.82 7.66
C VAL A 237 19.18 0.65 8.04
N PRO A 238 19.66 1.07 9.21
CA PRO A 238 19.52 2.45 9.64
C PRO A 238 20.38 3.38 8.79
N LEU A 239 19.84 4.53 8.42
CA LEU A 239 20.58 5.60 7.77
C LEU A 239 20.83 6.70 8.79
N ALA A 240 21.82 6.46 9.65
CA ALA A 240 22.20 7.42 10.67
C ALA A 240 22.52 8.81 10.05
N SER A 241 21.72 9.80 10.43
CA SER A 241 22.10 11.21 10.37
C SER A 241 21.75 11.86 11.71
N ARG A 242 22.46 11.43 12.75
CA ARG A 242 22.35 11.96 14.13
C ARG A 242 22.60 13.47 14.24
N ARG A 243 23.02 14.14 13.16
CA ARG A 243 23.37 15.56 13.16
C ARG A 243 22.16 16.51 13.13
N LEU A 244 20.95 16.03 12.84
CA LEU A 244 19.79 16.91 12.62
C LEU A 244 18.51 16.55 13.41
N GLU A 245 18.61 15.70 14.44
CA GLU A 245 17.47 15.29 15.30
C GLU A 245 16.61 16.47 15.79
N LYS A 246 17.19 17.64 16.04
CA LYS A 246 16.48 18.85 16.50
C LYS A 246 15.45 19.39 15.49
N CYS A 247 15.65 19.17 14.19
CA CYS A 247 14.69 19.57 13.15
C CYS A 247 13.47 18.65 13.06
N PHE A 248 13.53 17.49 13.72
CA PHE A 248 12.53 16.42 13.64
C PHE A 248 11.89 16.13 15.01
N GLN A 249 12.09 17.01 15.98
CA GLN A 249 11.36 16.96 17.24
C GLN A 249 9.89 17.35 16.97
N GLY A 250 8.99 16.42 17.27
CA GLY A 250 7.55 16.59 17.12
C GLY A 250 7.01 16.20 15.75
N CYS A 251 5.84 16.75 15.42
CA CYS A 251 5.09 16.37 14.22
C CYS A 251 5.60 17.10 13.00
N PHE A 252 6.47 16.45 12.23
CA PHE A 252 6.96 17.05 11.01
C PHE A 252 6.09 16.64 9.83
N SER A 253 5.72 17.65 9.04
CA SER A 253 5.41 17.42 7.65
C SER A 253 6.72 17.55 6.89
N PRO A 254 7.10 16.56 6.08
CA PRO A 254 8.30 16.66 5.25
C PRO A 254 8.29 17.84 4.26
N SER A 255 7.12 18.43 3.98
CA SER A 255 6.94 19.64 3.17
C SER A 255 7.01 20.94 3.99
N SER A 256 7.24 20.88 5.30
CA SER A 256 7.24 22.07 6.15
C SER A 256 8.46 22.97 5.88
N ALA A 257 8.18 24.25 5.63
CA ALA A 257 9.18 25.27 5.27
C ALA A 257 10.23 25.55 6.37
N LYS A 258 9.98 25.10 7.62
CA LYS A 258 10.82 25.43 8.79
C LYS A 258 12.25 24.93 8.64
N CYS A 259 12.44 23.75 8.05
CA CYS A 259 13.77 23.16 7.83
C CYS A 259 14.31 23.42 6.42
N PHE A 260 13.44 23.87 5.52
CA PHE A 260 13.76 24.18 4.12
C PHE A 260 14.68 25.41 3.98
N ARG A 261 14.58 26.37 4.93
CA ARG A 261 15.45 27.56 4.96
C ARG A 261 16.93 27.24 5.15
N MET A 262 17.28 26.03 5.59
CA MET A 262 18.67 25.58 5.73
C MET A 262 19.21 24.90 4.46
N LEU A 263 18.39 24.74 3.42
CA LEU A 263 18.74 24.00 2.21
C LEU A 263 18.78 24.94 1.00
N ASN A 264 19.83 24.79 0.19
CA ASN A 264 19.88 25.41 -1.11
C ASN A 264 18.88 24.68 -2.02
N ALA A 265 17.73 25.30 -2.29
CA ALA A 265 16.57 24.66 -2.96
C ALA A 265 16.91 24.05 -4.32
N ASN A 266 17.96 24.53 -4.98
CA ASN A 266 18.43 24.06 -6.29
C ASN A 266 19.16 22.70 -6.25
N GLU A 267 19.48 22.15 -5.07
CA GLU A 267 20.22 20.88 -4.94
C GLU A 267 19.33 19.66 -4.64
N TRP A 268 18.06 19.89 -4.34
CA TRP A 268 17.14 18.87 -3.82
C TRP A 268 16.00 18.58 -4.78
N ILE A 269 15.76 17.28 -4.99
CA ILE A 269 14.61 16.77 -5.72
C ILE A 269 13.64 16.22 -4.69
N PHE A 270 12.49 16.87 -4.57
CA PHE A 270 11.28 16.21 -4.09
C PHE A 270 10.86 15.27 -5.19
N VAL A 271 10.72 13.99 -4.86
CA VAL A 271 10.49 12.95 -5.86
C VAL A 271 9.28 13.34 -6.69
N GLU A 272 9.48 13.30 -8.02
CA GLU A 272 8.51 13.54 -9.08
C GLU A 272 7.06 13.39 -8.60
N ARG A 273 6.24 14.43 -8.77
CA ARG A 273 4.78 14.30 -8.91
C ARG A 273 4.53 13.29 -10.02
N ARG A 274 4.46 12.00 -9.68
CA ARG A 274 3.93 11.01 -10.60
C ARG A 274 2.45 10.96 -10.31
N SER A 275 1.66 11.24 -11.33
CA SER A 275 0.34 10.64 -11.50
C SER A 275 0.52 9.12 -11.49
N HIS A 276 0.63 8.52 -10.31
CA HIS A 276 0.56 7.09 -10.12
C HIS A 276 -0.80 6.77 -9.50
N PRO A 277 -1.54 5.81 -10.08
CA PRO A 277 -2.98 5.65 -9.87
C PRO A 277 -3.37 5.09 -8.49
N PHE A 278 -2.44 5.01 -7.53
CA PHE A 278 -2.67 4.36 -6.24
C PHE A 278 -2.61 5.31 -5.04
N PHE A 279 -2.55 6.61 -5.30
CA PHE A 279 -3.07 7.61 -4.37
C PHE A 279 -4.10 8.40 -5.17
N VAL A 280 -5.36 8.02 -5.01
CA VAL A 280 -6.47 8.82 -5.52
C VAL A 280 -6.44 10.11 -4.70
N LEU A 281 -5.99 11.19 -5.34
CA LEU A 281 -6.15 12.57 -4.86
C LEU A 281 -7.62 12.99 -4.91
#